data_AF-A0AAJ6YU88-F1
#
_entry.id   AF-A0AAJ6YU88-F1
#
_cell.length_a   1.000
_cell.length_b   1.000
_cell.length_c   1.000
_cell.angle_alpha   90.00
_cell.angle_beta   90.00
_cell.angle_gamma   90.00
#
_symmetry.space_group_name_H-M   'P 1'
#
loop_
_entity.id
_entity.type
_entity.pdbx_description
1 polymer ?
#
loop_
_entity_poly.entity_id
_entity_poly.type
_entity_poly.pdbx_seq_one_letter_code
_entity_poly.pdbx_strand_id
1 'polypeptide(L)' 'MDRILKGVMKYRKCHRDGMVKQFKQVKDNPEPKAVFFTCMDSRMIPTRFTETNVGDMFVAFRVSDKVNIYSFAS' A
#
# COMPACT_ATOMS: atom_id res chain seq x y z
N MET A 1 -17.16 16.50 -6.55
CA MET A 1 -16.32 16.78 -5.36
C MET A 1 -16.73 15.96 -4.13
N ASP A 2 -18.03 15.74 -3.90
CA ASP A 2 -18.51 15.09 -2.67
C ASP A 2 -18.03 13.65 -2.44
N ARG A 3 -17.76 12.88 -3.50
CA ARG A 3 -17.28 11.49 -3.37
C ARG A 3 -15.90 11.41 -2.72
N ILE A 4 -15.00 12.32 -3.05
CA ILE A 4 -13.64 12.36 -2.50
C ILE A 4 -13.71 12.77 -1.02
N LEU A 5 -14.47 13.83 -0.71
CA LEU A 5 -14.67 14.30 0.67
C LEU A 5 -15.30 13.21 1.57
N LYS A 6 -16.32 12.50 1.08
CA LYS A 6 -16.93 11.36 1.78
C LYS A 6 -15.93 10.22 2.01
N GLY A 7 -15.08 9.94 1.03
CA GLY A 7 -13.99 8.95 1.14
C GLY A 7 -12.98 9.32 2.22
N VAL A 8 -12.50 10.57 2.22
CA VAL A 8 -11.55 11.09 3.22
C VAL A 8 -12.16 11.08 4.62
N MET A 9 -13.43 11.46 4.75
CA MET A 9 -14.17 11.41 6.02
C MET A 9 -14.27 9.98 6.56
N LYS A 10 -14.56 8.99 5.68
CA LYS A 10 -14.63 7.57 6.05
C LYS A 10 -13.26 7.02 6.46
N TYR A 11 -12.19 7.39 5.75
CA TYR A 11 -10.81 7.02 6.11
C TYR A 11 -10.44 7.53 7.50
N ARG A 12 -10.73 8.81 7.77
CA ARG A 12 -10.45 9.45 9.07
C ARG A 12 -11.15 8.77 10.24
N LYS A 13 -12.41 8.34 10.08
CA LYS A 13 -13.18 7.70 11.15
C LYS A 13 -12.81 6.24 11.40
N CYS A 14 -12.51 5.48 10.35
CA CYS A 14 -12.41 4.02 10.48
C CYS A 14 -10.97 3.47 10.47
N HIS A 15 -10.03 4.14 9.80
CA HIS A 15 -8.72 3.54 9.50
C HIS A 15 -7.53 4.36 10.01
N ARG A 16 -7.73 5.65 10.33
CA ARG A 16 -6.63 6.55 10.72
C ARG A 16 -5.85 6.06 11.93
N ASP A 17 -6.53 5.70 13.02
CA ASP A 17 -5.85 5.42 14.29
C ASP A 17 -5.01 4.14 14.23
N GLY A 18 -5.48 3.12 13.50
CA GLY A 18 -4.72 1.90 13.24
C GLY A 18 -3.50 2.15 12.35
N MET A 19 -3.70 2.86 11.23
CA MET A 19 -2.61 3.12 10.28
C MET A 19 -1.54 4.04 10.85
N VAL A 20 -1.88 5.05 11.66
CA VAL A 20 -0.89 5.96 12.27
C VAL A 20 0.09 5.23 13.19
N LYS A 21 -0.36 4.18 13.90
CA LYS A 21 0.52 3.35 14.72
C LYS A 21 1.52 2.57 13.86
N GLN A 22 1.05 1.98 12.76
CA GLN A 22 1.89 1.26 11.81
C GLN A 22 2.89 2.20 11.11
N PHE A 23 2.46 3.41 10.71
CA PHE A 23 3.36 4.40 10.12
C PHE A 23 4.47 4.86 11.08
N LYS A 24 4.19 4.95 12.39
CA LYS A 24 5.23 5.25 13.38
C LYS A 24 6.28 4.14 13.46
N GLN A 25 5.87 2.87 13.41
CA GLN A 25 6.77 1.73 13.44
C GLN A 25 7.64 1.66 12.17
N VAL A 26 7.05 1.88 11.00
CA VAL A 26 7.76 1.84 9.71
C VAL A 26 8.73 3.00 9.52
N LYS A 27 8.45 4.16 10.14
CA LYS A 27 9.32 5.34 10.04
C LYS A 27 10.73 5.08 10.58
N ASP A 28 10.85 4.33 11.66
CA ASP A 28 12.11 4.19 12.40
C ASP A 28 12.97 3.03 11.86
N ASN A 29 12.37 1.96 11.31
CA ASN A 29 13.11 0.89 10.62
C ASN A 29 12.26 0.25 9.49
N PRO A 30 12.35 0.74 8.24
CA PRO A 30 11.65 0.12 7.13
C PRO A 30 12.40 -1.12 6.62
N GLU A 31 11.89 -2.32 6.90
CA GLU A 31 12.36 -3.59 6.33
C GLU A 31 11.31 -4.16 5.36
N PRO A 32 11.33 -3.76 4.07
CA PRO A 32 10.41 -4.31 3.09
C PRO A 32 10.77 -5.75 2.73
N LYS A 33 9.82 -6.67 2.88
CA LYS A 33 9.99 -8.10 2.55
C LYS A 33 9.82 -8.37 1.05
N ALA A 34 9.12 -7.50 0.33
CA ALA A 34 8.87 -7.66 -1.10
C ALA A 34 8.72 -6.33 -1.84
N VAL A 35 9.06 -6.34 -3.12
CA VAL A 35 8.82 -5.25 -4.08
C VAL A 35 7.76 -5.71 -5.07
N PHE A 36 6.70 -4.93 -5.19
CA PHE A 36 5.57 -5.17 -6.09
C PHE A 36 5.64 -4.23 -7.28
N PHE A 37 5.87 -4.77 -8.48
CA PHE A 37 5.74 -4.03 -9.73
C PHE A 37 4.35 -4.27 -10.30
N THR A 38 3.54 -3.22 -10.38
CA THR A 38 2.20 -3.27 -10.96
C THR A 38 2.05 -2.30 -12.11
N CYS A 39 1.15 -2.63 -13.04
CA CYS A 39 0.65 -1.68 -14.02
C CYS A 39 -0.11 -0.54 -13.29
N MET A 40 -0.16 0.66 -13.89
CA MET A 40 -0.86 1.84 -13.37
C MET A 40 -2.40 1.69 -13.32
N ASP A 41 -2.92 0.51 -13.60
CA ASP A 41 -4.34 0.23 -13.64
C ASP A 41 -4.99 0.32 -12.25
N SER A 42 -6.02 1.15 -12.17
CA SER A 42 -6.87 1.34 -10.99
C SER A 42 -7.58 0.07 -10.48
N ARG A 43 -7.65 -1.00 -11.28
CA ARG A 43 -8.26 -2.28 -10.90
C ARG A 43 -7.41 -3.08 -9.92
N MET A 44 -6.09 -2.87 -9.90
CA MET A 44 -5.17 -3.57 -9.01
C MET A 44 -4.67 -2.63 -7.91
N ILE A 45 -5.13 -2.87 -6.68
CA ILE A 45 -4.58 -2.24 -5.47
C ILE A 45 -3.72 -3.30 -4.77
N PRO A 46 -2.38 -3.23 -4.87
CA PRO A 46 -1.49 -4.30 -4.40
C PRO A 46 -1.66 -4.64 -2.92
N THR A 47 -1.90 -3.62 -2.09
CA THR A 47 -2.12 -3.77 -0.64
C THR A 47 -3.42 -4.52 -0.31
N ARG A 48 -4.42 -4.45 -1.20
CA ARG A 48 -5.71 -5.12 -1.00
C ARG A 48 -5.73 -6.54 -1.55
N PHE A 49 -4.90 -6.82 -2.54
CA PHE A 49 -4.78 -8.14 -3.15
C PHE A 49 -3.87 -9.08 -2.34
N THR A 50 -2.81 -8.53 -1.75
CA THR A 50 -1.80 -9.31 -1.00
C THR A 50 -2.03 -9.33 0.51
N GLU A 51 -3.11 -8.69 0.99
CA GLU A 51 -3.47 -8.56 2.42
C GLU A 51 -2.30 -8.15 3.32
N THR A 52 -1.39 -7.34 2.80
CA THR A 52 -0.16 -6.96 3.50
C THR A 52 -0.31 -5.67 4.30
N ASN A 53 0.43 -5.58 5.40
CA ASN A 53 0.42 -4.43 6.27
C ASN A 53 1.29 -3.30 5.72
N VAL A 54 1.03 -2.09 6.22
CA VAL A 54 1.82 -0.90 5.90
C VAL A 54 3.28 -1.16 6.26
N GLY A 55 4.17 -1.03 5.27
CA GLY A 55 5.62 -1.19 5.44
C GLY A 55 6.19 -2.54 5.01
N ASP A 56 5.37 -3.58 4.83
CA ASP A 56 5.87 -4.91 4.41
C ASP A 56 6.29 -4.96 2.93
N MET A 57 5.78 -4.04 2.11
CA MET A 57 6.07 -4.05 0.68
C MET A 57 6.20 -2.67 0.05
N PHE A 58 7.11 -2.58 -0.92
CA PHE A 58 7.34 -1.39 -1.72
C PHE A 58 6.61 -1.54 -3.06
N VAL A 59 5.75 -0.59 -3.41
CA VAL A 59 4.95 -0.63 -4.65
C VAL A 59 5.52 0.36 -5.66
N ALA A 60 5.89 -0.15 -6.84
CA ALA A 60 6.34 0.65 -7.97
C ALA A 60 5.40 0.48 -9.16
N PHE A 61 4.92 1.59 -9.69
CA PHE A 61 4.03 1.62 -10.86
C PHE A 61 4.85 1.72 -12.13
N ARG A 62 4.59 0.84 -13.10
CA ARG A 62 5.15 0.89 -14.46
C ARG A 62 4.01 0.91 -15.48
N VAL A 63 4.28 1.46 -16.66
CA VAL A 63 3.30 1.53 -17.77
C VAL A 63 3.19 0.20 -18.54
N SER A 64 4.08 -0.76 -18.25
CA SER A 64 4.06 -2.07 -18.90
C SER A 64 3.13 -3.04 -18.16
N ASP A 65 2.35 -3.84 -18.88
CA ASP A 65 1.36 -4.79 -18.33
C ASP A 65 1.93 -5.94 -17.48
N LYS A 66 3.25 -6.04 -17.36
CA LYS A 66 3.90 -7.09 -16.58
C LYS A 66 3.83 -6.77 -15.09
N VAL A 67 2.98 -7.51 -14.38
CA VAL A 67 2.98 -7.57 -12.92
C VAL A 67 4.02 -8.59 -12.47
N ASN A 68 4.96 -8.17 -11.61
CA ASN A 68 5.96 -9.06 -11.03
C ASN A 68 6.14 -8.75 -9.55
N ILE A 69 6.27 -9.80 -8.75
CA ILE A 69 6.53 -9.73 -7.32
C ILE A 69 7.93 -10.27 -7.09
N TYR A 70 8.81 -9.45 -6.53
CA TYR A 70 10.13 -9.88 -6.10
C TYR A 70 10.16 -9.88 -4.57
N SER A 71 10.32 -11.06 -3.97
CA SER A 71 10.54 -11.16 -2.52
C SER A 71 12.04 -10.98 -2.24
N PHE A 72 12.37 -10.11 -1.30
CA PHE A 72 13.68 -10.07 -0.69
C PHE A 72 13.65 -11.07 0.46
N ALA A 73 14.09 -12.29 0.20
CA ALA A 73 14.41 -13.22 1.29
C ALA A 73 15.70 -12.71 1.93
N SER A 74 15.62 -12.34 3.21
CA SER A 74 16.80 -12.08 4.02
C SER A 74 17.47 -13.37 4.46
#